data_AF-A0A352Z8G2-F1
#
_entry.id   AF-A0A352Z8G2-F1
#
_cell.length_a   1.000
_cell.length_b   1.000
_cell.length_c   1.000
_cell.angle_alpha   90.00
_cell.angle_beta   90.00
_cell.angle_gamma   90.00
#
_symmetry.space_group_name_H-M   'P 1'
#
loop_
_entity.id
_entity.type
_entity.pdbx_description
1 polymer ?
#
loop_
_entity_poly.entity_id
_entity_poly.type
_entity_poly.pdbx_seq_one_letter_code
_entity_poly.pdbx_strand_id
1 'polypeptide(L)'
;MADRKMETFNNLPINQKAKEFLDKIGENTSPDIPYSVQLLLWAIHKGYIFVEEDMLLETVRAMATWSPVRLFNFFMGSENVGSGLAETLLSTEDPVDFARIILDDIEKRIMDYFPWYGSCLET
;
A
#
# COMPACT_ATOMS: atom_id res chain seq x y z
N MET A 1 12.65 13.65 -14.03
CA MET A 1 12.64 14.02 -12.59
C MET A 1 11.61 13.22 -11.79
N ALA A 2 10.48 12.81 -12.38
CA ALA A 2 9.51 11.91 -11.73
C ALA A 2 10.10 10.50 -11.46
N ASP A 3 10.88 9.96 -12.39
CA ASP A 3 11.43 8.60 -12.31
C ASP A 3 12.33 8.39 -11.08
N ARG A 4 13.18 9.39 -10.75
CA ARG A 4 14.03 9.37 -9.54
C ARG A 4 13.22 9.31 -8.24
N LYS A 5 12.00 9.84 -8.23
CA LYS A 5 11.14 9.82 -7.03
C LYS A 5 10.47 8.47 -6.85
N MET A 6 10.06 7.79 -7.93
CA MET A 6 9.54 6.43 -7.81
C MET A 6 10.65 5.47 -7.39
N GLU A 7 11.83 5.58 -8.00
CA GLU A 7 13.00 4.80 -7.60
C GLU A 7 13.33 4.97 -6.11
N THR A 8 13.34 6.23 -5.62
CA THR A 8 13.57 6.51 -4.19
C THR A 8 12.50 5.87 -3.31
N PHE A 9 11.21 5.94 -3.71
CA PHE A 9 10.12 5.33 -2.97
C PHE A 9 10.24 3.81 -2.94
N ASN A 10 10.55 3.20 -4.09
CA ASN A 10 10.75 1.77 -4.21
C ASN A 10 11.97 1.27 -3.45
N ASN A 11 12.98 2.10 -3.21
CA ASN A 11 14.14 1.77 -2.38
C ASN A 11 13.88 1.83 -0.86
N LEU A 12 12.68 2.22 -0.41
CA LEU A 12 12.32 2.14 1.01
C LEU A 12 12.26 0.68 1.49
N PRO A 13 12.65 0.38 2.75
CA PRO A 13 12.68 -0.99 3.26
C PRO A 13 11.37 -1.77 3.10
N ILE A 14 10.23 -1.11 3.32
CA ILE A 14 8.90 -1.71 3.16
C ILE A 14 8.66 -2.11 1.69
N ASN A 15 9.02 -1.26 0.74
CA ASN A 15 8.85 -1.57 -0.68
C ASN A 15 9.83 -2.66 -1.15
N GLN A 16 11.06 -2.66 -0.66
CA GLN A 16 12.01 -3.74 -0.98
C GLN A 16 11.52 -5.08 -0.44
N LYS A 17 10.97 -5.12 0.77
CA LYS A 17 10.35 -6.33 1.30
C LYS A 17 9.13 -6.79 0.49
N ALA A 18 8.29 -5.86 0.05
CA ALA A 18 7.18 -6.17 -0.85
C ALA A 18 7.69 -6.77 -2.19
N LYS A 19 8.78 -6.24 -2.73
CA LYS A 19 9.44 -6.77 -3.93
C LYS A 19 9.94 -8.21 -3.70
N GLU A 20 10.61 -8.47 -2.58
CA GLU A 20 11.05 -9.82 -2.24
C GLU A 20 9.89 -10.82 -2.18
N PHE A 21 8.75 -10.39 -1.65
CA PHE A 21 7.54 -11.21 -1.66
C PHE A 21 7.01 -11.46 -3.06
N LEU A 22 6.90 -10.43 -3.90
CA LEU A 22 6.51 -10.55 -5.30
C LEU A 22 7.43 -11.50 -6.08
N ASP A 23 8.75 -11.40 -5.86
CA ASP A 23 9.74 -12.29 -6.46
C ASP A 23 9.55 -13.74 -5.98
N LYS A 24 9.32 -13.96 -4.67
CA LYS A 24 9.11 -15.31 -4.09
C LYS A 24 7.86 -16.01 -4.63
N ILE A 25 6.78 -15.26 -4.87
CA ILE A 25 5.52 -15.80 -5.41
C ILE A 25 5.51 -15.88 -6.94
N GLY A 26 6.59 -15.43 -7.61
CA GLY A 26 6.78 -15.52 -9.06
C GLY A 26 6.00 -14.48 -9.87
N GLU A 27 5.63 -13.36 -9.25
CA GLU A 27 4.94 -12.26 -9.93
C GLU A 27 5.96 -11.28 -10.55
N ASN A 28 5.64 -10.74 -11.73
CA ASN A 28 6.50 -9.75 -12.37
C ASN A 28 6.32 -8.39 -11.70
N THR A 29 7.43 -7.76 -11.34
CA THR A 29 7.43 -6.43 -10.74
C THR A 29 7.67 -5.34 -11.78
N SER A 30 6.93 -4.23 -11.67
CA SER A 30 7.16 -3.01 -12.43
C SER A 30 7.76 -1.94 -11.51
N PRO A 31 8.90 -1.32 -11.84
CA PRO A 31 9.49 -0.27 -11.01
C PRO A 31 8.72 1.06 -11.08
N ASP A 32 7.74 1.18 -11.98
CA ASP A 32 6.93 2.40 -12.14
C ASP A 32 5.77 2.49 -11.14
N ILE A 33 5.48 1.39 -10.44
CA ILE A 33 4.44 1.28 -9.42
C ILE A 33 5.13 0.92 -8.10
N PRO A 34 4.66 1.40 -6.94
CA PRO A 34 5.15 0.92 -5.67
C PRO A 34 5.04 -0.59 -5.54
N TYR A 35 6.09 -1.26 -5.07
CA TYR A 35 6.05 -2.70 -4.85
C TYR A 35 5.02 -3.09 -3.78
N SER A 36 4.82 -2.27 -2.75
CA SER A 36 3.76 -2.48 -1.75
C SER A 36 2.35 -2.48 -2.37
N VAL A 37 2.09 -1.55 -3.30
CA VAL A 37 0.81 -1.46 -4.01
C VAL A 37 0.62 -2.65 -4.96
N GLN A 38 1.67 -3.07 -5.66
CA GLN A 38 1.62 -4.26 -6.52
C GLN A 38 1.30 -5.52 -5.73
N LEU A 39 1.93 -5.71 -4.56
CA LEU A 39 1.67 -6.86 -3.70
C LEU A 39 0.24 -6.85 -3.15
N LEU A 40 -0.27 -5.68 -2.75
CA LEU A 40 -1.65 -5.53 -2.32
C LEU A 40 -2.65 -5.86 -3.45
N LEU A 41 -2.43 -5.31 -4.65
CA LEU A 41 -3.26 -5.59 -5.82
C LEU A 41 -3.24 -7.07 -6.19
N TRP A 42 -2.08 -7.73 -6.09
CA TRP A 42 -1.97 -9.18 -6.25
C TRP A 42 -2.84 -9.93 -5.25
N ALA A 43 -2.73 -9.61 -3.95
CA ALA A 43 -3.46 -10.32 -2.91
C ALA A 43 -4.99 -10.17 -3.05
N ILE A 44 -5.44 -8.99 -3.46
CA ILE A 44 -6.85 -8.73 -3.81
C ILE A 44 -7.25 -9.54 -5.05
N HIS A 45 -6.45 -9.50 -6.12
CA HIS A 45 -6.77 -10.17 -7.38
C HIS A 45 -6.85 -11.70 -7.23
N LYS A 46 -6.00 -12.29 -6.39
CA LYS A 46 -6.03 -13.73 -6.10
C LYS A 46 -7.13 -14.13 -5.10
N GLY A 47 -7.87 -13.16 -4.55
CA GLY A 47 -8.93 -13.42 -3.58
C GLY A 47 -8.46 -13.74 -2.16
N TYR A 48 -7.20 -13.44 -1.82
CA TYR A 48 -6.66 -13.61 -0.47
C TYR A 48 -7.10 -12.50 0.50
N ILE A 49 -7.42 -11.33 -0.05
CA ILE A 49 -7.94 -10.18 0.67
C ILE A 49 -9.27 -9.79 0.05
N PHE A 50 -10.31 -9.76 0.88
CA PHE A 50 -11.61 -9.19 0.54
C PHE A 50 -11.63 -7.74 1.02
N VAL A 51 -12.05 -6.83 0.14
CA VAL A 51 -12.23 -5.42 0.46
C VAL A 51 -13.72 -5.15 0.43
N GLU A 52 -14.31 -4.87 1.60
CA GLU A 52 -15.75 -4.66 1.75
C GLU A 52 -16.21 -3.39 1.02
N GLU A 53 -15.40 -2.33 1.11
CA GLU A 53 -15.72 -1.01 0.58
C GLU A 53 -15.22 -0.82 -0.86
N ASP A 54 -16.15 -0.69 -1.81
CA ASP A 54 -15.84 -0.46 -3.23
C ASP A 54 -14.92 0.75 -3.45
N MET A 55 -15.08 1.80 -2.64
CA MET A 55 -14.25 2.99 -2.73
C MET A 55 -12.80 2.74 -2.30
N LEU A 56 -12.57 1.92 -1.27
CA LEU A 56 -11.23 1.56 -0.83
C LEU A 56 -10.53 0.76 -1.93
N LEU A 57 -11.24 -0.19 -2.54
CA LEU A 57 -10.76 -0.96 -3.66
C LEU A 57 -10.40 -0.08 -4.87
N GLU A 58 -11.27 0.86 -5.25
CA GLU A 58 -11.00 1.80 -6.34
C GLU A 58 -9.83 2.74 -6.02
N THR A 59 -9.68 3.15 -4.77
CA THR A 59 -8.55 3.97 -4.34
C THR A 59 -7.23 3.21 -4.46
N VAL A 60 -7.17 1.97 -3.99
CA VAL A 60 -6.00 1.10 -4.12
C VAL A 60 -5.64 0.87 -5.60
N ARG A 61 -6.63 0.64 -6.47
CA ARG A 61 -6.41 0.53 -7.93
C ARG A 61 -5.86 1.83 -8.51
N ALA A 62 -6.43 2.96 -8.11
CA ALA A 62 -5.99 4.27 -8.58
C ALA A 62 -4.54 4.59 -8.18
N MET A 63 -4.06 4.10 -7.01
CA MET A 63 -2.68 4.32 -6.55
C MET A 63 -1.62 3.83 -7.54
N ALA A 64 -1.91 2.82 -8.37
CA ALA A 64 -1.00 2.37 -9.42
C ALA A 64 -0.76 3.42 -10.52
N THR A 65 -1.63 4.43 -10.62
CA THR A 65 -1.55 5.53 -11.59
C THR A 65 -1.13 6.86 -10.96
N TRP A 66 -0.94 6.89 -9.64
CA TRP A 66 -0.60 8.11 -8.93
C TRP A 66 0.83 8.54 -9.23
N SER A 67 1.06 9.86 -9.22
CA SER A 67 2.41 10.38 -9.32
C SER A 67 3.23 9.97 -8.08
N PRO A 68 4.56 9.76 -8.22
CA PRO A 68 5.42 9.41 -7.09
C PRO A 68 5.34 10.42 -5.93
N VAL A 69 5.13 11.70 -6.25
CA VAL A 69 4.97 12.76 -5.24
C VAL A 69 3.69 12.56 -4.43
N ARG A 70 2.58 12.21 -5.09
CA ARG A 70 1.31 11.95 -4.40
C ARG A 70 1.42 10.73 -3.50
N LEU A 71 2.05 9.66 -3.97
CA LEU A 71 2.31 8.45 -3.18
C LEU A 71 3.20 8.75 -1.98
N PHE A 72 4.30 9.48 -2.18
CA PHE A 72 5.18 9.88 -1.09
C PHE A 72 4.44 10.71 -0.05
N ASN A 73 3.66 11.71 -0.46
CA ASN A 73 2.89 12.54 0.47
C ASN A 73 1.82 11.73 1.21
N PHE A 74 1.19 10.74 0.57
CA PHE A 74 0.19 9.89 1.21
C PHE A 74 0.79 8.97 2.27
N PHE A 75 1.89 8.29 1.94
CA PHE A 75 2.52 7.32 2.85
C PHE A 75 3.44 7.98 3.89
N MET A 76 4.10 9.09 3.56
CA MET A 76 5.09 9.75 4.42
C MET A 76 4.61 11.07 5.02
N GLY A 77 3.53 11.65 4.50
CA GLY A 77 3.04 12.97 4.91
C GLY A 77 2.07 12.98 6.07
N SER A 78 1.66 11.82 6.59
CA SER A 78 0.99 11.75 7.89
C SER A 78 2.04 11.53 8.97
N GLU A 79 1.95 12.28 10.06
CA GLU A 79 2.77 12.10 11.27
C GLU A 79 2.56 10.72 11.94
N ASN A 80 1.71 9.87 11.35
CA ASN A 80 1.24 8.57 11.84
C ASN A 80 2.00 7.36 11.26
N VAL A 81 3.14 7.53 10.59
CA VAL A 81 4.09 6.39 10.46
C VAL A 81 4.72 6.15 11.83
N GLY A 82 3.92 5.67 12.78
CA GLY A 82 4.39 5.22 14.07
C GLY A 82 5.43 4.14 13.82
N SER A 83 6.58 4.25 14.50
CA SER A 83 7.70 3.31 14.40
C SER A 83 7.27 1.84 14.51
N GLY A 84 6.17 1.56 15.20
CA GLY A 84 5.59 0.22 15.32
C GLY A 84 5.06 -0.38 14.02
N LEU A 85 4.44 0.38 13.11
CA LEU A 85 3.89 -0.18 11.85
C LEU A 85 5.02 -0.67 10.93
N ALA A 86 6.09 0.12 10.82
CA ALA A 86 7.25 -0.27 10.04
C ALA A 86 7.92 -1.52 10.61
N GLU A 87 8.03 -1.63 11.95
CA GLU A 87 8.57 -2.82 12.62
C GLU A 87 7.68 -4.06 12.42
N THR A 88 6.36 -3.91 12.52
CA THR A 88 5.40 -4.98 12.24
C THR A 88 5.54 -5.46 10.80
N LEU A 89 5.48 -4.56 9.82
CA LEU A 89 5.66 -4.89 8.40
C LEU A 89 7.01 -5.59 8.14
N LEU A 90 8.09 -5.09 8.73
CA LEU A 90 9.43 -5.65 8.55
C LEU A 90 9.63 -6.99 9.27
N SER A 91 8.78 -7.37 10.23
CA SER A 91 8.80 -8.69 10.86
C SER A 91 7.84 -9.71 10.23
N THR A 92 6.83 -9.29 9.46
CA THR A 92 5.89 -10.21 8.80
C THR A 92 6.57 -11.16 7.81
N GLU A 93 6.38 -12.48 7.92
CA GLU A 93 7.01 -13.44 7.01
C GLU A 93 6.10 -13.91 5.86
N ASP A 94 4.80 -13.61 5.96
CA ASP A 94 3.80 -14.01 4.97
C ASP A 94 3.41 -12.83 4.05
N PRO A 95 3.38 -13.04 2.71
CA PRO A 95 3.05 -11.98 1.76
C PRO A 95 1.60 -11.49 1.84
N VAL A 96 0.65 -12.34 2.23
CA VAL A 96 -0.78 -11.97 2.37
C VAL A 96 -0.98 -11.14 3.62
N ASP A 97 -0.40 -11.55 4.75
CA ASP A 97 -0.45 -10.76 5.99
C ASP A 97 0.22 -9.39 5.79
N PHE A 98 1.33 -9.35 5.05
CA PHE A 98 2.00 -8.09 4.74
C PHE A 98 1.12 -7.18 3.89
N ALA A 99 0.43 -7.72 2.88
CA ALA A 99 -0.53 -6.99 2.08
C ALA A 99 -1.74 -6.49 2.90
N ARG A 100 -2.24 -7.29 3.85
CA ARG A 100 -3.34 -6.90 4.76
C ARG A 100 -2.95 -5.70 5.61
N ILE A 101 -1.77 -5.74 6.23
CA ILE A 101 -1.29 -4.63 7.06
C ILE A 101 -1.16 -3.32 6.24
N ILE A 102 -0.74 -3.41 4.96
CA ILE A 102 -0.71 -2.26 4.05
C ILE A 102 -2.12 -1.73 3.79
N LEU A 103 -3.09 -2.62 3.54
CA LEU A 103 -4.48 -2.22 3.31
C LEU A 103 -5.05 -1.49 4.52
N ASP A 104 -4.86 -2.03 5.73
CA ASP A 104 -5.33 -1.43 6.97
C ASP A 104 -4.72 -0.03 7.20
N ASP A 105 -3.43 0.15 6.88
CA ASP A 105 -2.77 1.47 6.94
C ASP A 105 -3.35 2.44 5.89
N ILE A 106 -3.61 1.97 4.67
CA ILE A 106 -4.25 2.78 3.62
C ILE A 106 -5.65 3.22 4.04
N GLU A 107 -6.46 2.29 4.53
CA GLU A 107 -7.83 2.55 5.00
C GLU A 107 -7.82 3.59 6.13
N LYS A 108 -6.99 3.39 7.15
CA LYS A 108 -6.84 4.32 8.26
C LYS A 108 -6.44 5.72 7.78
N ARG A 109 -5.50 5.82 6.84
CA ARG A 109 -5.09 7.12 6.26
C ARG A 109 -6.22 7.76 5.48
N ILE A 110 -6.97 7.01 4.68
CA ILE A 110 -8.12 7.53 3.93
C ILE A 110 -9.14 8.12 4.92
N MET A 111 -9.42 7.45 6.03
CA MET A 111 -10.30 7.94 7.08
C MET A 111 -9.76 9.22 7.75
N ASP A 112 -8.45 9.30 8.00
CA ASP A 112 -7.81 10.49 8.57
C ASP A 112 -7.85 11.70 7.60
N TYR A 113 -7.62 11.48 6.30
CA TYR A 113 -7.59 12.55 5.29
C TYR A 113 -8.99 13.00 4.86
N PHE A 114 -9.99 12.13 5.00
CA PHE A 114 -11.34 12.37 4.52
C PHE A 114 -12.37 11.86 5.55
N PRO A 115 -12.55 12.57 6.68
CA PRO A 115 -13.38 12.13 7.81
C PRO A 115 -14.87 11.94 7.47
N TRP A 116 -15.35 12.48 6.33
CA TRP A 116 -16.71 12.22 5.82
C TRP A 116 -16.93 10.76 5.40
N TYR A 117 -15.88 9.96 5.20
CA TYR A 117 -16.00 8.53 4.92
C TYR A 117 -16.47 7.71 6.13
N GLY A 118 -16.21 8.18 7.36
CA GLY A 118 -16.78 7.58 8.57
C GLY A 118 -18.30 7.66 8.64
N SER A 119 -18.91 8.63 7.96
CA SER A 119 -20.37 8.80 7.94
C SER A 119 -21.12 7.87 6.97
N CYS A 120 -20.42 7.25 6.01
CA CYS A 120 -20.98 6.24 5.12
C CYS A 120 -20.90 4.81 5.70
N LEU A 121 -20.17 4.62 6.80
CA LEU A 121 -19.99 3.34 7.50
C LEU A 121 -21.05 3.09 8.58
N GLU A 122 -21.92 4.07 8.88
CA GLU A 122 -22.98 3.97 9.91
C GLU A 122 -24.41 3.84 9.35
N THR A 123 -24.59 3.57 8.05
CA THR A 123 -25.92 3.37 7.42
C THR A 123 -26.07 2.00 6.79
#